data_AF-A0AAT9G8E3-F1
#
_entry.id   AF-A0AAT9G8E3-F1
#
_cell.length_a   1.000
_cell.length_b   1.000
_cell.length_c   1.000
_cell.angle_alpha   90.00
_cell.angle_beta   90.00
_cell.angle_gamma   90.00
#
_symmetry.space_group_name_H-M   'P 1'
#
loop_
_entity.id
_entity.type
_entity.pdbx_description
1 polymer ?
#
loop_
_entity_poly.entity_id
_entity_poly.type
_entity_poly.pdbx_seq_one_letter_code
_entity_poly.pdbx_strand_id
1 'polypeptide(L)'
;MSKLQKDMQERQQSPFKYVVFSGGGAKGAGYSGVYEGLNESKVIEGVEAVAGSSAGAIAAAVTAFGIPPKEYEAISKNTNFKDLLGIQGFSIGPVPLSKDGTPLYELVDKTIRKGAYNFLKGKNFVELATARHERISEELRELDKKRQYLLNTIETLKQQDDNNNSQQIADINENIRGLDFQEQNFKKQSMKIQAIIESNGKEFIKLTNKCQKGGELLFRDLELLRLLDPVQFKDLLITAVRRDDSTLQIFSAENTPDVPIARACHASASLPLVFQPVKIDGVEYVDGGYRDNTPIGYFPENDSKVDVAEELDGFENVTLAKKQGRVLALAFGSGMDDSANIAIYSAKNFEGPNVLVKFLLDVVYKMLAKVGGNFIYTKTNEKTFDDLRENALNTVTLDTQGISTLSFDDAEKYAPYLHIKGRFQTLEYLDNFELGKGVDKAFEQQKFLLNVYEVYDNENLNKTFFNKLLDHIAPPPLEETKKKNSWQDRDVMRNHQEKADTLLSFCTEERWKGKDNKAVLKEYVIVAATARNNELRNDTKSIESLIKTLNNPTTPSKIKNDFIELLAIDKKQDQRFDTSKSPAKNITEFKFTKEDFKDFLGKNKSEAFRISSGGKGVGQQVRGG
;
A
#
# COMPACT_ATOMS: atom_id res chain seq x y z
N MET A 1 17.10 -29.18 -8.77
CA MET A 1 17.36 -27.74 -8.56
C MET A 1 18.76 -27.58 -8.00
N SER A 2 19.50 -26.57 -8.45
CA SER A 2 20.79 -26.21 -7.85
C SER A 2 20.60 -25.72 -6.41
N LYS A 3 21.64 -25.76 -5.58
CA LYS A 3 21.62 -25.19 -4.21
C LYS A 3 21.15 -23.73 -4.24
N LEU A 4 21.64 -22.95 -5.21
CA LEU A 4 21.22 -21.57 -5.46
C LEU A 4 19.72 -21.43 -5.72
N GLN A 5 19.13 -22.29 -6.57
CA GLN A 5 17.69 -22.25 -6.85
C GLN A 5 16.85 -22.55 -5.61
N LYS A 6 17.30 -23.52 -4.80
CA LYS A 6 16.62 -23.87 -3.54
C LYS A 6 16.71 -22.73 -2.53
N ASP A 7 17.90 -22.13 -2.38
CA ASP A 7 18.13 -21.00 -1.48
C ASP A 7 17.33 -19.75 -1.92
N MET A 8 17.23 -19.50 -3.23
CA MET A 8 16.39 -18.42 -3.77
C MET A 8 14.90 -18.64 -3.50
N GLN A 9 14.42 -19.88 -3.65
CA GLN A 9 13.02 -20.22 -3.40
C GLN A 9 12.68 -20.13 -1.90
N GLU A 10 13.56 -20.60 -1.02
CA GLU A 10 13.40 -20.46 0.44
C GLU A 10 13.42 -18.97 0.87
N ARG A 11 14.24 -18.14 0.24
CA ARG A 11 14.22 -16.67 0.45
C ARG A 11 12.92 -16.03 -0.01
N GLN A 12 12.40 -16.42 -1.18
CA GLN A 12 11.15 -15.90 -1.73
C GLN A 12 9.93 -16.28 -0.89
N GLN A 13 10.01 -17.32 -0.06
CA GLN A 13 8.92 -17.73 0.83
C GLN A 13 9.09 -17.26 2.29
N SER A 14 10.19 -16.58 2.61
CA SER A 14 10.44 -16.06 3.96
C SER A 14 9.47 -14.91 4.31
N PRO A 15 8.95 -14.84 5.54
CA PRO A 15 8.00 -13.80 5.93
C PRO A 15 8.68 -12.43 5.96
N PHE A 16 7.90 -11.40 5.61
CA PHE A 16 8.35 -10.02 5.76
C PHE A 16 8.32 -9.60 7.23
N LYS A 17 9.47 -9.17 7.74
CA LYS A 17 9.59 -8.57 9.08
C LYS A 17 9.44 -7.06 9.05
N TYR A 18 9.73 -6.44 7.91
CA TYR A 18 9.76 -5.00 7.77
C TYR A 18 8.96 -4.54 6.56
N VAL A 19 8.30 -3.39 6.70
CA VAL A 19 7.54 -2.78 5.61
C VAL A 19 7.94 -1.32 5.44
N VAL A 20 8.25 -0.91 4.22
CA VAL A 20 8.72 0.44 3.89
C VAL A 20 7.73 1.12 2.97
N PHE A 21 7.21 2.27 3.38
CA PHE A 21 6.33 3.11 2.57
C PHE A 21 7.12 4.28 1.98
N SER A 22 7.20 4.32 0.65
CA SER A 22 7.94 5.38 -0.03
C SER A 22 7.25 6.75 0.03
N GLY A 23 8.01 7.81 -0.19
CA GLY A 23 7.43 9.13 -0.44
C GLY A 23 6.70 9.18 -1.78
N GLY A 24 5.65 10.00 -1.83
CA GLY A 24 4.78 10.11 -3.01
C GLY A 24 3.82 11.30 -3.04
N GLY A 25 3.79 12.15 -2.00
CA GLY A 25 2.87 13.28 -1.90
C GLY A 25 1.41 12.82 -2.08
N ALA A 26 0.69 13.46 -3.01
CA ALA A 26 -0.72 13.16 -3.30
C ALA A 26 -0.99 11.68 -3.68
N LYS A 27 0.02 10.96 -4.20
CA LYS A 27 -0.06 9.52 -4.51
C LYS A 27 -0.35 8.65 -3.29
N GLY A 28 -0.01 9.15 -2.09
CA GLY A 28 -0.26 8.50 -0.81
C GLY A 28 -1.72 8.11 -0.55
N ALA A 29 -2.68 8.68 -1.28
CA ALA A 29 -4.10 8.30 -1.21
C ALA A 29 -4.34 6.79 -1.45
N GLY A 30 -3.46 6.14 -2.24
CA GLY A 30 -3.52 4.70 -2.49
C GLY A 30 -3.03 3.82 -1.33
N TYR A 31 -2.31 4.37 -0.35
CA TYR A 31 -1.75 3.56 0.75
C TYR A 31 -2.82 2.97 1.68
N SER A 32 -4.03 3.52 1.71
CA SER A 32 -5.14 2.89 2.45
C SER A 32 -5.47 1.51 1.90
N GLY A 33 -5.43 1.34 0.57
CA GLY A 33 -5.67 0.06 -0.09
C GLY A 33 -4.52 -0.91 0.07
N VAL A 34 -3.28 -0.40 0.00
CA VAL A 34 -2.08 -1.20 0.28
C VAL A 34 -2.15 -1.79 1.68
N TYR A 35 -2.47 -0.97 2.67
CA TYR A 35 -2.61 -1.39 4.05
C TYR A 35 -3.73 -2.43 4.23
N GLU A 36 -4.87 -2.27 3.54
CA GLU A 36 -5.93 -3.28 3.51
C GLU A 36 -5.44 -4.61 2.93
N GLY A 37 -4.75 -4.60 1.79
CA GLY A 37 -4.18 -5.82 1.18
C GLY A 37 -3.18 -6.54 2.09
N LEU A 38 -2.36 -5.79 2.83
CA LEU A 38 -1.44 -6.36 3.84
C LEU A 38 -2.17 -7.00 5.03
N ASN A 39 -3.35 -6.47 5.40
CA ASN A 39 -4.17 -7.02 6.49
C ASN A 39 -4.91 -8.28 6.03
N GLU A 40 -5.53 -8.25 4.85
CA GLU A 40 -6.28 -9.39 4.29
C GLU A 40 -5.38 -10.61 4.09
N SER A 41 -4.17 -10.39 3.57
CA SER A 41 -3.16 -11.44 3.39
C SER A 41 -2.53 -11.93 4.69
N LYS A 42 -2.76 -11.21 5.80
CA LYS A 42 -2.16 -11.42 7.13
C LYS A 42 -0.64 -11.24 7.20
N VAL A 43 -0.03 -10.68 6.16
CA VAL A 43 1.40 -10.33 6.18
C VAL A 43 1.72 -9.43 7.37
N ILE A 44 0.81 -8.49 7.69
CA ILE A 44 1.00 -7.51 8.76
C ILE A 44 1.19 -8.12 10.16
N GLU A 45 0.70 -9.34 10.41
CA GLU A 45 0.86 -10.05 11.69
C GLU A 45 2.32 -10.40 11.98
N GLY A 46 3.11 -10.69 10.92
CA GLY A 46 4.53 -11.03 11.01
C GLY A 46 5.48 -9.83 10.93
N VAL A 47 4.95 -8.64 10.66
CA VAL A 47 5.74 -7.41 10.59
C VAL A 47 6.08 -6.96 12.00
N GLU A 48 7.35 -6.63 12.22
CA GLU A 48 7.89 -6.15 13.49
C GLU A 48 8.05 -4.62 13.49
N ALA A 49 8.43 -4.06 12.34
CA ALA A 49 8.69 -2.63 12.19
C ALA A 49 8.28 -2.10 10.81
N VAL A 50 7.95 -0.81 10.76
CA VAL A 50 7.62 -0.10 9.53
C VAL A 50 8.39 1.21 9.43
N ALA A 51 8.74 1.59 8.21
CA ALA A 51 9.43 2.84 7.93
C ALA A 51 8.72 3.63 6.85
N GLY A 52 8.87 4.94 6.86
CA GLY A 52 8.34 5.77 5.79
C GLY A 52 8.96 7.14 5.66
N SER A 53 8.81 7.69 4.46
CA SER A 53 9.27 9.01 4.07
C SER A 53 8.12 9.79 3.44
N SER A 54 7.97 11.08 3.75
CA SER A 54 6.89 11.93 3.22
C SER A 54 5.49 11.34 3.46
N ALA A 55 4.64 11.26 2.43
CA ALA A 55 3.35 10.58 2.50
C ALA A 55 3.45 9.12 3.02
N GLY A 56 4.57 8.44 2.78
CA GLY A 56 4.86 7.13 3.33
C GLY A 56 5.07 7.14 4.85
N ALA A 57 5.59 8.20 5.44
CA ALA A 57 5.71 8.33 6.90
C ALA A 57 4.34 8.33 7.59
N ILE A 58 3.34 8.93 6.94
CA ILE A 58 1.95 8.92 7.42
C ILE A 58 1.39 7.50 7.36
N ALA A 59 1.55 6.80 6.23
CA ALA A 59 1.12 5.41 6.08
C ALA A 59 1.83 4.47 7.08
N ALA A 60 3.13 4.68 7.31
CA ALA A 60 3.91 3.96 8.30
C ALA A 60 3.39 4.21 9.72
N ALA A 61 3.07 5.47 10.08
CA ALA A 61 2.51 5.79 11.39
C ALA A 61 1.12 5.16 11.59
N VAL A 62 0.23 5.24 10.60
CA VAL A 62 -1.08 4.57 10.64
C VAL A 62 -0.93 3.06 10.82
N THR A 63 0.03 2.47 10.11
CA THR A 63 0.34 1.04 10.19
C THR A 63 0.91 0.67 11.56
N ALA A 64 1.85 1.45 12.08
CA ALA A 64 2.50 1.21 13.37
C ALA A 64 1.54 1.28 14.55
N PHE A 65 0.46 2.07 14.44
CA PHE A 65 -0.60 2.14 15.44
C PHE A 65 -1.71 1.10 15.26
N GLY A 66 -1.61 0.23 14.24
CA GLY A 66 -2.60 -0.82 13.98
C GLY A 66 -4.00 -0.26 13.77
N ILE A 67 -4.13 0.87 13.08
CA ILE A 67 -5.42 1.49 12.77
C ILE A 67 -6.25 0.52 11.92
N PRO A 68 -7.53 0.26 12.20
CA PRO A 68 -8.32 -0.66 11.39
C PRO A 68 -8.37 -0.26 9.90
N PRO A 69 -8.25 -1.20 8.93
CA PRO A 69 -8.23 -0.86 7.50
C PRO A 69 -9.41 0.00 7.03
N LYS A 70 -10.63 -0.33 7.46
CA LYS A 70 -11.84 0.47 7.17
C LYS A 70 -11.78 1.90 7.69
N GLU A 71 -11.10 2.10 8.82
CA GLU A 71 -10.91 3.45 9.36
C GLU A 71 -9.89 4.23 8.52
N TYR A 72 -8.81 3.59 8.07
CA TYR A 72 -7.83 4.24 7.19
C TYR A 72 -8.41 4.55 5.80
N GLU A 73 -9.21 3.65 5.24
CA GLU A 73 -10.00 3.90 4.03
C GLU A 73 -10.91 5.12 4.20
N ALA A 74 -11.68 5.18 5.31
CA ALA A 74 -12.56 6.30 5.60
C ALA A 74 -11.79 7.61 5.78
N ILE A 75 -10.60 7.59 6.39
CA ILE A 75 -9.73 8.76 6.49
C ILE A 75 -9.32 9.20 5.07
N SER A 76 -8.83 8.30 4.23
CA SER A 76 -8.39 8.62 2.86
C SER A 76 -9.53 9.20 2.01
N LYS A 77 -10.73 8.61 2.08
CA LYS A 77 -11.89 9.05 1.29
C LYS A 77 -12.52 10.37 1.74
N ASN A 78 -12.47 10.68 3.03
CA ASN A 78 -13.15 11.85 3.59
C ASN A 78 -12.20 13.03 3.87
N THR A 79 -10.90 12.86 3.58
CA THR A 79 -9.92 13.92 3.74
C THR A 79 -9.80 14.69 2.45
N ASN A 80 -10.02 16.00 2.53
CA ASN A 80 -9.64 16.90 1.44
C ASN A 80 -8.11 17.09 1.48
N PHE A 81 -7.39 16.51 0.52
CA PHE A 81 -5.92 16.55 0.55
C PHE A 81 -5.34 17.95 0.34
N LYS A 82 -6.08 18.86 -0.30
CA LYS A 82 -5.66 20.26 -0.46
C LYS A 82 -5.74 21.03 0.85
N ASP A 83 -6.75 20.74 1.67
CA ASP A 83 -6.90 21.36 2.98
C ASP A 83 -5.76 20.95 3.94
N LEU A 84 -5.17 19.76 3.74
CA LEU A 84 -3.99 19.31 4.49
C LEU A 84 -2.78 20.22 4.33
N LEU A 85 -2.70 20.96 3.22
CA LEU A 85 -1.63 21.91 2.99
C LEU A 85 -1.65 23.00 4.09
N GLY A 86 -2.83 23.41 4.53
CA GLY A 86 -3.01 24.41 5.59
C GLY A 86 -3.14 25.85 5.10
N ILE A 87 -2.87 26.79 5.98
CA ILE A 87 -3.03 28.22 5.70
C ILE A 87 -1.75 28.75 5.04
N GLN A 88 -1.92 29.77 4.20
CA GLN A 88 -0.80 30.44 3.56
C GLN A 88 0.08 31.13 4.61
N GLY A 89 1.32 30.66 4.78
CA GLY A 89 2.27 31.19 5.76
C GLY A 89 3.00 32.43 5.25
N PHE A 90 3.90 33.01 6.07
CA PHE A 90 4.59 34.28 5.78
C PHE A 90 5.61 34.17 4.62
N SER A 91 5.61 35.13 3.68
CA SER A 91 6.58 35.20 2.56
C SER A 91 7.97 35.58 3.06
N ILE A 92 9.02 34.95 2.49
CA ILE A 92 10.40 35.42 2.63
C ILE A 92 10.92 35.84 1.25
N GLY A 93 10.77 37.12 0.90
CA GLY A 93 11.25 37.66 -0.38
C GLY A 93 10.41 37.20 -1.59
N PRO A 94 11.01 36.95 -2.77
CA PRO A 94 10.28 36.66 -4.02
C PRO A 94 9.74 35.22 -4.13
N VAL A 95 9.87 34.40 -3.09
CA VAL A 95 9.43 32.99 -3.08
C VAL A 95 7.96 32.92 -2.66
N PRO A 96 7.08 32.21 -3.40
CA PRO A 96 5.66 32.13 -3.09
C PRO A 96 5.41 31.59 -1.67
N LEU A 97 4.30 32.01 -1.07
CA LEU A 97 3.93 31.70 0.31
C LEU A 97 3.72 30.18 0.50
N SER A 98 4.65 29.53 1.19
CA SER A 98 4.51 28.12 1.58
C SER A 98 3.49 27.95 2.69
N LYS A 99 2.86 26.78 2.76
CA LYS A 99 1.78 26.48 3.68
C LYS A 99 2.29 25.91 5.00
N ASP A 100 1.55 26.07 6.09
CA ASP A 100 2.01 25.68 7.44
C ASP A 100 1.87 24.19 7.76
N GLY A 101 1.06 23.43 6.99
CA GLY A 101 0.83 22.00 7.19
C GLY A 101 0.15 21.63 8.51
N THR A 102 -0.42 22.60 9.23
CA THR A 102 -1.08 22.35 10.52
C THR A 102 -2.19 21.29 10.42
N PRO A 103 -3.09 21.31 9.41
CA PRO A 103 -4.12 20.29 9.29
C PRO A 103 -3.57 18.89 9.00
N LEU A 104 -2.42 18.77 8.31
CA LEU A 104 -1.71 17.50 8.13
C LEU A 104 -1.26 16.94 9.49
N TYR A 105 -0.58 17.77 10.29
CA TYR A 105 -0.17 17.40 11.64
C TYR A 105 -1.36 16.98 12.51
N GLU A 106 -2.45 17.75 12.50
CA GLU A 106 -3.66 17.47 13.26
C GLU A 106 -4.33 16.15 12.84
N LEU A 107 -4.37 15.87 11.54
CA LEU A 107 -4.88 14.61 11.02
C LEU A 107 -4.08 13.42 11.55
N VAL A 108 -2.74 13.49 11.48
CA VAL A 108 -1.86 12.42 11.96
C VAL A 108 -2.01 12.25 13.46
N ASP A 109 -1.92 13.34 14.26
CA ASP A 109 -2.06 13.30 15.71
C ASP A 109 -3.39 12.66 16.11
N LYS A 110 -4.50 13.14 15.55
CA LYS A 110 -5.83 12.63 15.85
C LYS A 110 -5.96 11.15 15.51
N THR A 111 -5.37 10.72 14.40
CA THR A 111 -5.45 9.33 13.92
C THR A 111 -4.72 8.38 14.86
N ILE A 112 -3.43 8.63 15.13
CA ILE A 112 -2.63 7.75 16.00
C ILE A 112 -3.13 7.77 17.45
N ARG A 113 -3.58 8.93 17.94
CA ARG A 113 -4.15 9.09 19.29
C ARG A 113 -5.46 8.36 19.45
N LYS A 114 -6.33 8.39 18.42
CA LYS A 114 -7.56 7.61 18.40
C LYS A 114 -7.27 6.10 18.38
N GLY A 115 -6.30 5.66 17.59
CA GLY A 115 -5.83 4.26 17.56
C GLY A 115 -5.38 3.77 18.93
N ALA A 116 -4.43 4.49 19.54
CA ALA A 116 -3.94 4.20 20.89
C ALA A 116 -5.07 4.21 21.93
N TYR A 117 -5.93 5.24 21.93
CA TYR A 117 -7.04 5.31 22.87
C TYR A 117 -8.03 4.16 22.73
N ASN A 118 -8.36 3.77 21.49
CA ASN A 118 -9.27 2.67 21.23
C ASN A 118 -8.74 1.33 21.73
N PHE A 119 -7.43 1.12 21.64
CA PHE A 119 -6.78 -0.05 22.23
C PHE A 119 -6.83 -0.02 23.76
N LEU A 120 -6.52 1.13 24.37
CA LEU A 120 -6.37 1.27 25.83
C LEU A 120 -7.70 1.33 26.60
N LYS A 121 -8.75 1.92 26.02
CA LYS A 121 -10.00 2.22 26.73
C LYS A 121 -10.66 0.95 27.28
N GLY A 122 -10.99 0.97 28.57
CA GLY A 122 -11.69 -0.12 29.24
C GLY A 122 -10.88 -1.41 29.42
N LYS A 123 -9.56 -1.39 29.20
CA LYS A 123 -8.70 -2.56 29.41
C LYS A 123 -8.27 -2.70 30.88
N ASN A 124 -8.09 -3.94 31.31
CA ASN A 124 -7.35 -4.27 32.52
C ASN A 124 -5.88 -4.47 32.18
N PHE A 125 -5.03 -3.48 32.49
CA PHE A 125 -3.63 -3.50 32.11
C PHE A 125 -2.81 -4.56 32.84
N VAL A 126 -3.18 -4.91 34.08
CA VAL A 126 -2.51 -5.98 34.82
C VAL A 126 -2.77 -7.33 34.14
N GLU A 127 -4.02 -7.60 33.78
CA GLU A 127 -4.38 -8.82 33.05
C GLU A 127 -3.67 -8.92 31.69
N LEU A 128 -3.65 -7.83 30.91
CA LEU A 128 -2.95 -7.81 29.62
C LEU A 128 -1.44 -8.01 29.78
N ALA A 129 -0.82 -7.35 30.77
CA ALA A 129 0.60 -7.46 31.03
C ALA A 129 0.98 -8.88 31.49
N THR A 130 0.18 -9.49 32.37
CA THR A 130 0.34 -10.89 32.78
C THR A 130 0.24 -11.83 31.59
N ALA A 131 -0.78 -11.68 30.74
CA ALA A 131 -0.92 -12.50 29.53
C ALA A 131 0.25 -12.32 28.55
N ARG A 132 0.81 -11.11 28.42
CA ARG A 132 2.03 -10.88 27.63
C ARG A 132 3.26 -11.52 28.27
N HIS A 133 3.40 -11.44 29.59
CA HIS A 133 4.49 -12.07 30.34
C HIS A 133 4.51 -13.60 30.14
N GLU A 134 3.33 -14.22 30.18
CA GLU A 134 3.16 -15.65 29.90
C GLU A 134 3.56 -16.01 28.46
N ARG A 135 3.14 -15.19 27.47
CA ARG A 135 3.58 -15.38 26.07
C ARG A 135 5.09 -15.29 25.90
N ILE A 136 5.74 -14.29 26.51
CA ILE A 136 7.21 -14.15 26.47
C ILE A 136 7.88 -15.37 27.12
N SER A 137 7.32 -15.87 28.21
CA SER A 137 7.84 -17.07 28.89
C SER A 137 7.77 -18.30 27.99
N GLU A 138 6.72 -18.44 27.18
CA GLU A 138 6.60 -19.50 26.19
C GLU A 138 7.56 -19.31 25.00
N GLU A 139 7.69 -18.08 24.48
CA GLU A 139 8.67 -17.74 23.44
C GLU A 139 10.11 -18.10 23.87
N LEU A 140 10.47 -17.82 25.13
CA LEU A 140 11.76 -18.20 25.71
C LEU A 140 11.96 -19.71 25.79
N ARG A 141 10.93 -20.49 26.15
CA ARG A 141 11.00 -21.96 26.17
C ARG A 141 11.20 -22.53 24.77
N GLU A 142 10.52 -21.97 23.77
CA GLU A 142 10.68 -22.41 22.37
C GLU A 142 12.07 -22.08 21.82
N LEU A 143 12.65 -20.92 22.18
CA LEU A 143 14.03 -20.60 21.84
C LEU A 143 15.02 -21.59 22.47
N ASP A 144 14.83 -21.94 23.75
CA ASP A 144 15.69 -22.91 24.42
C ASP A 144 15.60 -24.30 23.77
N LYS A 145 14.38 -24.80 23.46
CA LYS A 145 14.20 -26.05 22.71
C LYS A 145 14.95 -26.04 21.37
N LYS A 146 14.85 -24.95 20.60
CA LYS A 146 15.58 -24.79 19.33
C LYS A 146 17.10 -24.80 19.55
N ARG A 147 17.59 -24.09 20.58
CA ARG A 147 19.01 -24.07 20.94
C ARG A 147 19.51 -25.48 21.28
N GLN A 148 18.80 -26.21 22.15
CA GLN A 148 19.16 -27.58 22.53
C GLN A 148 19.20 -28.51 21.32
N TYR A 149 18.23 -28.39 20.40
CA TYR A 149 18.24 -29.15 19.15
C TYR A 149 19.49 -28.88 18.29
N LEU A 150 19.88 -27.61 18.14
CA LEU A 150 21.07 -27.23 17.38
C LEU A 150 22.37 -27.71 18.05
N LEU A 151 22.46 -27.64 19.38
CA LEU A 151 23.60 -28.15 20.14
C LEU A 151 23.75 -29.67 19.97
N ASN A 152 22.66 -30.43 20.09
CA ASN A 152 22.66 -31.88 19.86
C ASN A 152 23.05 -32.23 18.40
N THR A 153 22.66 -31.39 17.44
CA THR A 153 23.06 -31.54 16.03
C THR A 153 24.58 -31.35 15.88
N ILE A 154 25.18 -30.34 16.54
CA ILE A 154 26.63 -30.15 16.56
C ILE A 154 27.34 -31.38 17.15
N GLU A 155 26.84 -31.93 18.26
CA GLU A 155 27.43 -33.13 18.87
C GLU A 155 27.41 -34.32 17.93
N THR A 156 26.30 -34.52 17.21
CA THR A 156 26.16 -35.59 16.20
C THR A 156 27.14 -35.40 15.04
N LEU A 157 27.28 -34.17 14.51
CA LEU A 157 28.21 -33.86 13.43
C LEU A 157 29.67 -34.05 13.84
N LYS A 158 30.03 -33.74 15.10
CA LYS A 158 31.38 -33.96 15.63
C LYS A 158 31.75 -35.45 15.74
N GLN A 159 30.77 -36.33 15.85
CA GLN A 159 30.98 -37.78 15.91
C GLN A 159 31.13 -38.42 14.51
N GLN A 160 30.76 -37.70 13.46
CA GLN A 160 30.93 -38.13 12.07
C GLN A 160 32.30 -37.66 11.55
N ASP A 161 33.14 -38.59 11.11
CA ASP A 161 34.49 -38.32 10.59
C ASP A 161 34.44 -37.84 9.13
N ASP A 162 33.87 -36.64 8.92
CA ASP A 162 33.73 -36.00 7.60
C ASP A 162 34.30 -34.57 7.64
N ASN A 163 35.27 -34.31 6.75
CA ASN A 163 35.93 -33.00 6.60
C ASN A 163 34.95 -31.86 6.25
N ASN A 164 33.74 -32.16 5.75
CA ASN A 164 32.72 -31.17 5.40
C ASN A 164 31.90 -30.66 6.62
N ASN A 165 32.03 -31.29 7.79
CA ASN A 165 31.23 -30.94 8.98
C ASN A 165 31.65 -29.62 9.64
N SER A 166 32.89 -29.16 9.41
CA SER A 166 33.41 -27.92 10.00
C SER A 166 32.59 -26.69 9.59
N GLN A 167 32.23 -26.57 8.31
CA GLN A 167 31.42 -25.45 7.82
C GLN A 167 30.00 -25.50 8.35
N GLN A 168 29.38 -26.69 8.39
CA GLN A 168 28.03 -26.86 8.93
C GLN A 168 27.97 -26.50 10.41
N ILE A 169 28.97 -26.89 11.20
CA ILE A 169 29.08 -26.52 12.62
C ILE A 169 29.24 -24.99 12.77
N ALA A 170 30.01 -24.33 11.91
CA ALA A 170 30.14 -22.87 11.92
C ALA A 170 28.78 -22.18 11.66
N ASP A 171 28.04 -22.63 10.66
CA ASP A 171 26.71 -22.10 10.33
C ASP A 171 25.70 -22.34 11.48
N ILE A 172 25.75 -23.49 12.14
CA ILE A 172 24.89 -23.77 13.30
C ILE A 172 25.24 -22.88 14.49
N ASN A 173 26.53 -22.68 14.78
CA ASN A 173 26.98 -21.79 15.87
C ASN A 173 26.51 -20.35 15.67
N GLU A 174 26.47 -19.88 14.43
CA GLU A 174 25.91 -18.56 14.13
C GLU A 174 24.41 -18.48 14.40
N ASN A 175 23.65 -19.52 14.01
CA ASN A 175 22.23 -19.57 14.35
C ASN A 175 22.02 -19.53 15.87
N ILE A 176 22.87 -20.22 16.65
CA ILE A 176 22.84 -20.19 18.13
C ILE A 176 23.08 -18.76 18.64
N ARG A 177 24.07 -18.02 18.11
CA ARG A 177 24.30 -16.60 18.49
C ARG A 177 23.07 -15.74 18.21
N GLY A 178 22.38 -15.97 17.09
CA GLY A 178 21.11 -15.31 16.78
C GLY A 178 20.01 -15.62 17.80
N LEU A 179 19.89 -16.87 18.24
CA LEU A 179 18.95 -17.26 19.31
C LEU A 179 19.31 -16.61 20.66
N ASP A 180 20.60 -16.52 21.00
CA ASP A 180 21.08 -15.87 22.23
C ASP A 180 20.70 -14.39 22.26
N PHE A 181 20.85 -13.69 21.13
CA PHE A 181 20.43 -12.30 21.01
C PHE A 181 18.90 -12.14 21.19
N GLN A 182 18.11 -13.02 20.58
CA GLN A 182 16.65 -13.03 20.75
C GLN A 182 16.25 -13.28 22.21
N GLU A 183 16.90 -14.23 22.89
CA GLU A 183 16.65 -14.53 24.30
C GLU A 183 16.93 -13.32 25.20
N GLN A 184 18.03 -12.61 24.98
CA GLN A 184 18.36 -11.38 25.73
C GLN A 184 17.30 -10.30 25.53
N ASN A 185 16.79 -10.13 24.31
CA ASN A 185 15.72 -9.17 24.02
C ASN A 185 14.41 -9.55 24.75
N PHE A 186 14.00 -10.81 24.71
CA PHE A 186 12.81 -11.29 25.42
C PHE A 186 12.93 -11.16 26.94
N LYS A 187 14.11 -11.44 27.52
CA LYS A 187 14.36 -11.21 28.95
C LYS A 187 14.20 -9.75 29.33
N LYS A 188 14.76 -8.83 28.52
CA LYS A 188 14.59 -7.38 28.72
C LYS A 188 13.12 -6.96 28.66
N GLN A 189 12.36 -7.51 27.71
CA GLN A 189 10.91 -7.26 27.60
C GLN A 189 10.13 -7.81 28.80
N SER A 190 10.43 -9.03 29.25
CA SER A 190 9.83 -9.65 30.43
C SER A 190 10.04 -8.79 31.69
N MET A 191 11.25 -8.27 31.91
CA MET A 191 11.52 -7.33 33.02
C MET A 191 10.69 -6.05 32.94
N LYS A 192 10.57 -5.44 31.74
CA LYS A 192 9.73 -4.24 31.54
C LYS A 192 8.25 -4.53 31.81
N ILE A 193 7.74 -5.67 31.33
CA ILE A 193 6.35 -6.11 31.57
C ILE A 193 6.10 -6.40 33.06
N GLN A 194 7.05 -7.03 33.74
CA GLN A 194 6.97 -7.30 35.17
C GLN A 194 6.85 -5.99 35.97
N ALA A 195 7.64 -4.97 35.62
CA ALA A 195 7.55 -3.64 36.23
C ALA A 195 6.16 -2.98 36.02
N ILE A 196 5.52 -3.20 34.85
CA ILE A 196 4.15 -2.73 34.58
C ILE A 196 3.12 -3.44 35.48
N ILE A 197 3.29 -4.74 35.72
CA ILE A 197 2.42 -5.50 36.62
C ILE A 197 2.54 -4.93 38.04
N GLU A 198 3.78 -4.74 38.51
CA GLU A 198 4.08 -4.18 39.84
C GLU A 198 3.58 -2.74 40.02
N SER A 199 3.60 -1.95 38.95
CA SER A 199 3.07 -0.58 38.95
C SER A 199 1.54 -0.53 38.96
N ASN A 200 0.86 -1.66 38.76
CA ASN A 200 -0.57 -1.77 38.44
C ASN A 200 -0.95 -1.04 37.14
N GLY A 201 -0.08 -1.07 36.13
CA GLY A 201 -0.32 -0.48 34.82
C GLY A 201 -0.41 1.05 34.80
N LYS A 202 0.22 1.74 35.77
CA LYS A 202 0.19 3.20 35.91
C LYS A 202 0.63 3.93 34.64
N GLU A 203 1.58 3.37 33.91
CA GLU A 203 2.10 3.90 32.65
C GLU A 203 1.00 3.97 31.59
N PHE A 204 0.21 2.90 31.44
CA PHE A 204 -0.92 2.84 30.51
C PHE A 204 -2.10 3.70 30.95
N ILE A 205 -2.34 3.84 32.25
CA ILE A 205 -3.34 4.80 32.78
C ILE A 205 -2.94 6.23 32.41
N LYS A 206 -1.67 6.59 32.61
CA LYS A 206 -1.14 7.91 32.20
C LYS A 206 -1.27 8.11 30.69
N LEU A 207 -0.91 7.12 29.89
CA LEU A 207 -1.04 7.17 28.43
C LEU A 207 -2.50 7.31 27.99
N THR A 208 -3.43 6.58 28.62
CA THR A 208 -4.87 6.69 28.36
C THR A 208 -5.37 8.11 28.62
N ASN A 209 -5.03 8.68 29.78
CA ASN A 209 -5.38 10.06 30.14
C ASN A 209 -4.75 11.07 29.19
N LYS A 210 -3.51 10.83 28.74
CA LYS A 210 -2.83 11.65 27.75
C LYS A 210 -3.59 11.67 26.43
N CYS A 211 -4.02 10.51 25.92
CA CYS A 211 -4.83 10.42 24.71
C CYS A 211 -6.18 11.14 24.85
N GLN A 212 -6.86 10.99 26.00
CA GLN A 212 -8.15 11.65 26.27
C GLN A 212 -8.05 13.17 26.30
N LYS A 213 -6.95 13.70 26.84
CA LYS A 213 -6.69 15.14 26.97
C LYS A 213 -6.09 15.78 25.72
N GLY A 214 -5.89 15.02 24.64
CA GLY A 214 -5.28 15.52 23.41
C GLY A 214 -3.77 15.74 23.49
N GLY A 215 -3.08 14.99 24.36
CA GLY A 215 -1.61 15.05 24.44
C GLY A 215 -0.92 14.34 23.27
N GLU A 216 0.16 14.94 22.77
CA GLU A 216 0.95 14.42 21.64
C GLU A 216 1.59 13.06 21.93
N LEU A 217 1.37 12.07 21.08
CA LEU A 217 2.03 10.77 21.23
C LEU A 217 3.49 10.78 20.75
N LEU A 218 4.36 10.26 21.59
CA LEU A 218 5.81 10.20 21.39
C LEU A 218 6.25 8.80 20.94
N PHE A 219 7.45 8.67 20.39
CA PHE A 219 7.97 7.36 20.00
C PHE A 219 8.08 6.37 21.18
N ARG A 220 8.43 6.84 22.39
CA ARG A 220 8.41 5.99 23.61
C ARG A 220 7.02 5.51 23.99
N ASP A 221 5.96 6.26 23.66
CA ASP A 221 4.58 5.84 23.94
C ASP A 221 4.18 4.68 23.01
N LEU A 222 4.63 4.71 21.75
CA LEU A 222 4.46 3.60 20.81
C LEU A 222 5.26 2.36 21.23
N GLU A 223 6.51 2.53 21.71
CA GLU A 223 7.30 1.41 22.28
C GLU A 223 6.55 0.73 23.43
N LEU A 224 5.91 1.52 24.30
CA LEU A 224 5.11 1.01 25.41
C LEU A 224 3.87 0.23 24.93
N LEU A 225 3.16 0.71 23.91
CA LEU A 225 2.03 0.00 23.30
C LEU A 225 2.47 -1.32 22.67
N ARG A 226 3.59 -1.30 21.92
CA ARG A 226 4.19 -2.49 21.28
C ARG A 226 4.65 -3.52 22.30
N LEU A 227 5.20 -3.09 23.42
CA LEU A 227 5.61 -4.00 24.48
C LEU A 227 4.43 -4.88 24.95
N LEU A 228 3.23 -4.31 25.02
CA LEU A 228 2.01 -5.01 25.42
C LEU A 228 1.41 -5.86 24.29
N ASP A 229 1.34 -5.31 23.07
CA ASP A 229 0.79 -5.97 21.89
C ASP A 229 1.65 -5.73 20.63
N PRO A 230 2.68 -6.56 20.39
CA PRO A 230 3.56 -6.42 19.22
C PRO A 230 2.90 -6.91 17.92
N VAL A 231 1.75 -7.58 17.99
CA VAL A 231 1.00 -8.00 16.80
C VAL A 231 0.22 -6.82 16.24
N GLN A 232 -0.36 -5.99 17.11
CA GLN A 232 -1.07 -4.78 16.68
C GLN A 232 -0.10 -3.61 16.41
N PHE A 233 0.83 -3.33 17.32
CA PHE A 233 1.71 -2.17 17.23
C PHE A 233 3.07 -2.55 16.67
N LYS A 234 3.67 -1.66 15.87
CA LYS A 234 4.96 -1.89 15.18
C LYS A 234 5.97 -0.84 15.60
N ASP A 235 7.25 -1.19 15.54
CA ASP A 235 8.28 -0.15 15.59
C ASP A 235 8.12 0.77 14.38
N LEU A 236 8.44 2.05 14.56
CA LEU A 236 8.25 3.08 13.56
C LEU A 236 9.55 3.84 13.32
N LEU A 237 9.94 3.93 12.06
CA LEU A 237 11.01 4.81 11.59
C LEU A 237 10.44 5.86 10.64
N ILE A 238 10.79 7.12 10.88
CA ILE A 238 10.42 8.23 10.00
C ILE A 238 11.69 8.95 9.59
N THR A 239 11.86 9.18 8.28
CA THR A 239 12.99 9.94 7.75
C THR A 239 12.62 11.40 7.52
N ALA A 240 13.48 12.34 7.91
CA ALA A 240 13.39 13.74 7.50
C ALA A 240 14.80 14.29 7.26
N VAL A 241 14.90 15.44 6.59
CA VAL A 241 16.19 16.07 6.27
C VAL A 241 16.39 17.33 7.08
N ARG A 242 17.50 17.43 7.80
CA ARG A 242 17.94 18.67 8.47
C ARG A 242 18.21 19.73 7.41
N ARG A 243 17.56 20.88 7.52
CA ARG A 243 17.61 21.94 6.51
C ARG A 243 19.02 22.52 6.35
N ASP A 244 19.74 22.73 7.45
CA ASP A 244 20.99 23.49 7.43
C ASP A 244 22.16 22.77 6.75
N ASP A 245 22.27 21.45 6.91
CA ASP A 245 23.39 20.65 6.40
C ASP A 245 22.96 19.51 5.47
N SER A 246 21.65 19.44 5.15
CA SER A 246 21.03 18.37 4.39
C SER A 246 21.18 16.98 5.03
N THR A 247 21.58 16.82 6.29
CA THR A 247 21.77 15.48 6.87
C THR A 247 20.43 14.76 7.07
N LEU A 248 20.41 13.45 6.83
CA LEU A 248 19.22 12.65 7.08
C LEU A 248 19.09 12.37 8.59
N GLN A 249 17.92 12.64 9.15
CA GLN A 249 17.54 12.27 10.51
C GLN A 249 16.55 11.11 10.46
N ILE A 250 16.82 10.11 11.29
CA ILE A 250 15.91 8.98 11.53
C ILE A 250 15.25 9.23 12.88
N PHE A 251 13.92 9.40 12.88
CA PHE A 251 13.12 9.46 14.09
C PHE A 251 12.60 8.06 14.43
N SER A 252 12.87 7.60 15.64
CA SER A 252 12.47 6.28 16.15
C SER A 252 12.42 6.29 17.68
N ALA A 253 11.90 5.21 18.29
CA ALA A 253 11.96 5.04 19.75
C ALA A 253 13.39 4.91 20.28
N GLU A 254 14.30 4.39 19.46
CA GLU A 254 15.72 4.23 19.82
C GLU A 254 16.46 5.56 19.79
N ASN A 255 16.29 6.35 18.73
CA ASN A 255 17.10 7.55 18.49
C ASN A 255 16.45 8.82 19.04
N THR A 256 15.11 8.88 19.05
CA THR A 256 14.34 10.10 19.37
C THR A 256 13.06 9.76 20.17
N PRO A 257 13.17 9.08 21.33
CA PRO A 257 12.01 8.59 22.09
C PRO A 257 11.02 9.69 22.48
N ASP A 258 11.49 10.92 22.62
CA ASP A 258 10.75 12.05 23.18
C ASP A 258 10.16 12.98 22.11
N VAL A 259 10.39 12.68 20.83
CA VAL A 259 9.83 13.46 19.72
C VAL A 259 8.37 13.04 19.47
N PRO A 260 7.44 14.00 19.30
CA PRO A 260 6.08 13.68 18.85
C PRO A 260 6.05 13.04 17.46
N ILE A 261 5.41 11.89 17.34
CA ILE A 261 5.33 11.13 16.08
C ILE A 261 4.65 11.95 14.98
N ALA A 262 3.54 12.64 15.31
CA ALA A 262 2.84 13.49 14.36
C ALA A 262 3.72 14.65 13.86
N ARG A 263 4.62 15.18 14.71
CA ARG A 263 5.57 16.22 14.33
C ARG A 263 6.66 15.67 13.41
N ALA A 264 7.16 14.46 13.67
CA ALA A 264 8.10 13.78 12.79
C ALA A 264 7.47 13.47 11.41
N CYS A 265 6.22 13.01 11.35
CA CYS A 265 5.48 12.85 10.09
C CYS A 265 5.34 14.19 9.35
N HIS A 266 4.98 15.26 10.06
CA HIS A 266 4.84 16.58 9.47
C HIS A 266 6.18 17.06 8.88
N ALA A 267 7.28 16.94 9.61
CA ALA A 267 8.62 17.23 9.11
C ALA A 267 8.98 16.40 7.87
N SER A 268 8.73 15.09 7.94
CA SER A 268 8.99 14.14 6.85
C SER A 268 8.21 14.45 5.57
N ALA A 269 7.01 15.04 5.67
CA ALA A 269 6.15 15.43 4.56
C ALA A 269 6.23 16.92 4.20
N SER A 270 7.15 17.68 4.82
CA SER A 270 7.31 19.12 4.59
C SER A 270 8.06 19.38 3.29
N LEU A 271 7.41 19.07 2.16
CA LEU A 271 7.98 19.22 0.83
C LEU A 271 8.36 20.69 0.59
N PRO A 272 9.64 20.99 0.32
CA PRO A 272 10.05 22.35 0.01
C PRO A 272 9.21 23.00 -1.08
N LEU A 273 8.99 24.32 -0.97
CA LEU A 273 8.08 25.14 -1.79
C LEU A 273 6.59 24.93 -1.54
N VAL A 274 6.17 23.77 -1.04
CA VAL A 274 4.77 23.52 -0.67
C VAL A 274 4.53 23.84 0.80
N PHE A 275 5.41 23.36 1.68
CA PHE A 275 5.31 23.51 3.13
C PHE A 275 6.44 24.33 3.72
N GLN A 276 6.17 24.96 4.87
CA GLN A 276 7.20 25.51 5.74
C GLN A 276 8.02 24.39 6.38
N PRO A 277 9.33 24.58 6.61
CA PRO A 277 10.12 23.66 7.40
C PRO A 277 9.56 23.51 8.82
N VAL A 278 9.62 22.29 9.36
CA VAL A 278 9.13 21.98 10.70
C VAL A 278 10.28 22.01 11.68
N LYS A 279 10.10 22.71 12.80
CA LYS A 279 11.10 22.81 13.85
C LYS A 279 10.88 21.72 14.92
N ILE A 280 11.91 20.91 15.17
CA ILE A 280 11.95 19.91 16.26
C ILE A 280 13.23 20.16 17.04
N ASP A 281 13.11 20.38 18.36
CA ASP A 281 14.23 20.62 19.28
C ASP A 281 15.23 21.69 18.80
N GLY A 282 14.71 22.77 18.22
CA GLY A 282 15.54 23.87 17.73
C GLY A 282 16.04 23.73 16.30
N VAL A 283 15.94 22.54 15.70
CA VAL A 283 16.43 22.22 14.34
C VAL A 283 15.28 22.24 13.35
N GLU A 284 15.49 22.83 12.17
CA GLU A 284 14.51 22.83 11.08
C GLU A 284 14.68 21.62 10.16
N TYR A 285 13.57 20.99 9.82
CA TYR A 285 13.49 19.81 8.98
C TYR A 285 12.59 20.04 7.77
N VAL A 286 12.95 19.39 6.67
CA VAL A 286 12.17 19.31 5.43
C VAL A 286 11.96 17.85 5.03
N ASP A 287 11.20 17.64 3.95
CA ASP A 287 10.76 16.33 3.48
C ASP A 287 11.89 15.28 3.38
N GLY A 288 11.62 14.09 3.92
CA GLY A 288 12.57 12.97 3.96
C GLY A 288 12.96 12.45 2.58
N GLY A 289 12.03 12.53 1.63
CA GLY A 289 12.21 12.07 0.24
C GLY A 289 13.24 12.89 -0.53
N TYR A 290 13.68 14.02 0.05
CA TYR A 290 14.81 14.77 -0.49
C TYR A 290 16.15 14.01 -0.36
N ARG A 291 16.30 13.13 0.63
CA ARG A 291 17.52 12.33 0.85
C ARG A 291 17.31 10.84 0.72
N ASP A 292 16.14 10.37 1.14
CA ASP A 292 15.80 8.96 1.05
C ASP A 292 14.28 8.81 0.94
N ASN A 293 13.83 8.51 -0.27
CA ASN A 293 12.42 8.34 -0.57
C ASN A 293 11.90 6.96 -0.16
N THR A 294 12.77 5.96 0.01
CA THR A 294 12.39 4.58 0.30
C THR A 294 13.35 4.01 1.34
N PRO A 295 13.10 4.22 2.64
CA PRO A 295 14.05 3.95 3.72
C PRO A 295 14.24 2.46 4.05
N ILE A 296 14.75 1.66 3.10
CA ILE A 296 15.01 0.21 3.22
C ILE A 296 16.25 -0.04 4.09
N GLY A 297 17.26 0.83 4.00
CA GLY A 297 18.59 0.65 4.59
C GLY A 297 18.70 0.70 6.12
N TYR A 298 17.61 0.95 6.86
CA TYR A 298 17.68 1.30 8.29
C TYR A 298 17.13 0.23 9.23
N PHE A 299 16.75 -0.93 8.71
CA PHE A 299 16.42 -2.07 9.56
C PHE A 299 17.68 -2.88 9.92
N PRO A 300 17.76 -3.51 11.11
CA PRO A 300 18.96 -4.17 11.64
C PRO A 300 19.58 -5.33 10.83
N GLU A 301 19.19 -5.53 9.58
CA GLU A 301 19.60 -6.67 8.75
C GLU A 301 20.04 -6.24 7.34
N ASN A 302 20.24 -4.94 7.12
CA ASN A 302 20.84 -4.38 5.89
C ASN A 302 22.33 -4.04 6.02
N ASP A 303 22.97 -4.43 7.12
CA ASP A 303 24.41 -4.26 7.32
C ASP A 303 25.19 -5.37 6.60
N SER A 304 25.16 -5.35 5.26
CA SER A 304 26.08 -6.11 4.42
C SER A 304 27.41 -5.37 4.29
N LYS A 305 28.09 -5.09 5.41
CA LYS A 305 29.54 -4.93 5.35
C LYS A 305 30.16 -6.32 5.14
N VAL A 306 30.19 -6.71 3.87
CA VAL A 306 30.99 -7.85 3.40
C VAL A 306 32.42 -7.34 3.24
N ASP A 307 33.26 -7.52 4.26
CA ASP A 307 34.71 -7.56 4.08
C ASP A 307 35.04 -8.95 3.50
N VAL A 308 35.26 -9.07 2.18
CA VAL A 308 36.44 -9.69 1.52
C VAL A 308 36.24 -9.52 0.01
N ALA A 309 37.15 -8.80 -0.66
CA ALA A 309 37.33 -8.85 -2.10
C ALA A 309 38.31 -9.99 -2.42
N GLU A 310 37.85 -11.07 -3.03
CA GLU A 310 38.71 -11.99 -3.78
C GLU A 310 38.24 -12.02 -5.23
N GLU A 311 39.13 -11.57 -6.13
CA GLU A 311 38.94 -11.60 -7.58
C GLU A 311 38.95 -13.05 -8.09
N LEU A 312 37.82 -13.50 -8.65
CA LEU A 312 37.77 -14.68 -9.52
C LEU A 312 36.97 -14.37 -10.79
N ASP A 313 37.53 -14.81 -11.91
CA ASP A 313 37.12 -14.54 -13.28
C ASP A 313 35.66 -14.86 -13.57
N GLY A 314 34.98 -13.88 -14.18
CA GLY A 314 33.85 -14.11 -15.08
C GLY A 314 32.61 -14.74 -14.44
N PHE A 315 31.67 -13.88 -14.05
CA PHE A 315 30.36 -14.16 -13.44
C PHE A 315 30.38 -14.32 -11.92
N GLU A 316 30.35 -13.21 -11.17
CA GLU A 316 29.66 -13.15 -9.87
C GLU A 316 29.51 -11.73 -9.30
N ASN A 317 28.44 -11.54 -8.52
CA ASN A 317 28.40 -10.82 -7.24
C ASN A 317 27.03 -11.06 -6.59
N VAL A 318 26.81 -12.25 -6.02
CA VAL A 318 25.78 -12.48 -4.99
C VAL A 318 26.47 -13.13 -3.80
N THR A 319 27.19 -12.32 -3.03
CA THR A 319 27.85 -12.77 -1.81
C THR A 319 26.81 -12.96 -0.71
N LEU A 320 26.90 -14.10 -0.01
CA LEU A 320 25.97 -14.56 1.02
C LEU A 320 25.83 -13.56 2.19
N ALA A 321 24.66 -12.93 2.32
CA ALA A 321 24.14 -12.45 3.60
C ALA A 321 23.13 -13.47 4.17
N LYS A 322 23.27 -13.72 5.47
CA LYS A 322 22.72 -14.83 6.23
C LYS A 322 21.24 -14.66 6.60
N LYS A 323 20.62 -15.79 6.94
CA LYS A 323 19.24 -15.96 7.45
C LYS A 323 18.83 -14.85 8.42
N GLN A 324 17.96 -13.94 8.00
CA GLN A 324 17.25 -12.96 8.84
C GLN A 324 16.22 -12.16 7.98
N GLY A 325 15.27 -11.48 8.62
CA GLY A 325 13.98 -11.04 8.07
C GLY A 325 13.98 -10.17 6.81
N ARG A 326 12.89 -10.27 6.04
CA ARG A 326 12.76 -9.63 4.72
C ARG A 326 12.05 -8.27 4.81
N VAL A 327 12.52 -7.29 4.04
CA VAL A 327 11.87 -5.97 3.89
C VAL A 327 10.92 -6.01 2.69
N LEU A 328 9.71 -5.47 2.82
CA LEU A 328 8.77 -5.22 1.72
C LEU A 328 8.69 -3.71 1.45
N ALA A 329 9.06 -3.27 0.26
CA ALA A 329 8.99 -1.87 -0.16
C ALA A 329 7.71 -1.58 -0.96
N LEU A 330 7.04 -0.47 -0.66
CA LEU A 330 5.85 0.02 -1.34
C LEU A 330 6.21 1.33 -2.04
N ALA A 331 6.41 1.29 -3.35
CA ALA A 331 6.95 2.41 -4.12
C ALA A 331 6.02 2.84 -5.26
N PHE A 332 5.90 4.15 -5.50
CA PHE A 332 5.08 4.69 -6.59
C PHE A 332 5.86 4.78 -7.89
N GLY A 333 5.32 4.20 -8.96
CA GLY A 333 5.93 4.17 -10.29
C GLY A 333 5.53 5.33 -11.20
N SER A 334 5.47 6.58 -10.74
CA SER A 334 4.91 7.66 -11.57
C SER A 334 5.63 7.83 -12.90
N GLY A 335 4.92 7.64 -14.01
CA GLY A 335 5.45 7.83 -15.36
C GLY A 335 6.51 6.80 -15.75
N MET A 336 6.29 5.53 -15.41
CA MET A 336 7.08 4.43 -15.94
C MET A 336 6.83 4.32 -17.46
N ASP A 337 7.57 5.10 -18.26
CA ASP A 337 7.93 4.63 -19.60
C ASP A 337 8.46 3.19 -19.44
N ASP A 338 8.14 2.34 -20.41
CA ASP A 338 8.42 0.90 -20.46
C ASP A 338 9.80 0.54 -19.89
N SER A 339 10.77 1.40 -20.13
CA SER A 339 11.87 1.79 -19.25
C SER A 339 12.09 1.09 -17.89
N ALA A 340 11.18 1.34 -16.94
CA ALA A 340 11.36 0.95 -15.53
C ALA A 340 10.83 -0.45 -15.23
N ASN A 341 9.79 -0.87 -15.95
CA ASN A 341 9.41 -2.29 -16.02
C ASN A 341 10.53 -3.10 -16.71
N ILE A 342 11.18 -2.50 -17.72
CA ILE A 342 12.41 -2.96 -18.35
C ILE A 342 13.60 -2.85 -17.39
N ALA A 343 13.64 -1.97 -16.39
CA ALA A 343 14.72 -1.91 -15.40
C ALA A 343 14.58 -2.95 -14.29
N ILE A 344 13.35 -3.22 -13.84
CA ILE A 344 13.00 -4.27 -12.88
C ILE A 344 13.21 -5.67 -13.50
N TYR A 345 13.02 -5.81 -14.83
CA TYR A 345 13.07 -7.11 -15.52
C TYR A 345 14.07 -7.24 -16.70
N SER A 346 14.90 -6.24 -16.99
CA SER A 346 15.92 -6.33 -18.04
C SER A 346 17.20 -5.56 -17.72
N ALA A 347 18.33 -6.21 -17.98
CA ALA A 347 19.65 -5.60 -17.91
C ALA A 347 19.87 -4.70 -19.15
N LYS A 348 19.43 -3.44 -19.13
CA LYS A 348 20.03 -2.35 -19.92
C LYS A 348 19.54 -0.94 -19.57
N ASN A 349 20.47 -0.01 -19.76
CA ASN A 349 20.52 1.41 -19.39
C ASN A 349 19.29 2.26 -19.74
N PHE A 350 19.06 3.30 -18.94
CA PHE A 350 18.05 4.33 -19.16
C PHE A 350 18.72 5.70 -19.37
N GLU A 351 18.30 6.43 -20.39
CA GLU A 351 18.60 7.86 -20.56
C GLU A 351 17.54 8.71 -19.83
N GLY A 352 17.96 9.51 -18.85
CA GLY A 352 17.09 10.36 -18.04
C GLY A 352 16.82 11.77 -18.63
N PRO A 353 15.96 12.58 -17.98
CA PRO A 353 15.60 13.93 -18.46
C PRO A 353 16.83 14.84 -18.62
N ASN A 354 16.75 15.76 -19.61
CA ASN A 354 17.83 16.66 -20.03
C ASN A 354 18.63 17.26 -18.86
N VAL A 355 19.96 17.15 -18.93
CA VAL A 355 20.96 17.58 -17.93
C VAL A 355 20.71 19.00 -17.40
N LEU A 356 20.17 19.88 -18.24
CA LEU A 356 19.86 21.28 -17.88
C LEU A 356 18.70 21.41 -16.89
N VAL A 357 17.66 20.58 -17.00
CA VAL A 357 16.51 20.55 -16.06
C VAL A 357 16.92 19.91 -14.75
N LYS A 358 17.75 18.87 -14.80
CA LYS A 358 18.37 18.24 -13.61
C LYS A 358 19.25 19.23 -12.84
N PHE A 359 20.10 19.98 -13.54
CA PHE A 359 20.93 21.04 -12.97
C PHE A 359 20.09 22.19 -12.39
N LEU A 360 19.03 22.63 -13.10
CA LEU A 360 18.11 23.65 -12.62
C LEU A 360 17.37 23.19 -11.35
N LEU A 361 16.89 21.95 -11.26
CA LEU A 361 16.29 21.43 -10.04
C LEU A 361 17.31 21.35 -8.90
N ASP A 362 18.53 20.83 -9.16
CA ASP A 362 19.59 20.73 -8.14
C ASP A 362 20.03 22.10 -7.59
N VAL A 363 20.00 23.16 -8.41
CA VAL A 363 20.41 24.52 -8.02
C VAL A 363 19.24 25.35 -7.48
N VAL A 364 18.11 25.39 -8.20
CA VAL A 364 16.93 26.20 -7.85
C VAL A 364 16.23 25.62 -6.62
N TYR A 365 16.10 24.31 -6.49
CA TYR A 365 15.44 23.70 -5.33
C TYR A 365 16.25 23.95 -4.06
N LYS A 366 17.58 23.79 -4.09
CA LYS A 366 18.45 24.16 -2.96
C LYS A 366 18.36 25.64 -2.60
N MET A 367 18.43 26.51 -3.60
CA MET A 367 18.41 27.97 -3.41
C MET A 367 17.08 28.45 -2.85
N LEU A 368 15.95 27.92 -3.35
CA LEU A 368 14.61 28.30 -2.90
C LEU A 368 14.20 27.63 -1.57
N ALA A 369 14.61 26.38 -1.35
CA ALA A 369 14.38 25.69 -0.07
C ALA A 369 15.29 26.21 1.05
N LYS A 370 16.37 26.93 0.69
CA LYS A 370 17.48 27.33 1.58
C LYS A 370 18.06 26.15 2.35
N VAL A 371 18.22 25.03 1.66
CA VAL A 371 18.81 23.81 2.23
C VAL A 371 20.33 23.88 2.01
N GLY A 372 21.12 23.80 3.08
CA GLY A 372 22.58 23.93 3.02
C GLY A 372 23.31 22.60 2.80
N GLY A 373 24.62 22.65 2.55
CA GLY A 373 25.48 21.48 2.31
C GLY A 373 25.73 21.11 0.83
N ASN A 374 26.63 20.15 0.60
CA ASN A 374 27.14 19.76 -0.73
C ASN A 374 26.32 18.66 -1.43
N PHE A 375 25.03 18.52 -1.09
CA PHE A 375 24.17 17.42 -1.56
C PHE A 375 23.86 17.46 -3.06
N ILE A 376 23.60 16.34 -3.74
CA ILE A 376 23.17 16.33 -5.15
C ILE A 376 21.97 15.39 -5.26
N TYR A 377 20.77 15.92 -5.51
CA TYR A 377 19.51 15.17 -5.45
C TYR A 377 19.42 14.09 -6.52
N THR A 378 19.99 14.36 -7.70
CA THR A 378 20.05 13.42 -8.82
C THR A 378 20.78 12.11 -8.50
N LYS A 379 21.87 12.15 -7.71
CA LYS A 379 22.61 10.93 -7.29
C LYS A 379 21.82 10.04 -6.32
N THR A 380 21.02 10.65 -5.45
CA THR A 380 20.16 9.92 -4.53
C THR A 380 19.05 9.18 -5.27
N ASN A 381 18.41 9.82 -6.25
CA ASN A 381 17.37 9.15 -7.03
C ASN A 381 17.94 7.96 -7.81
N GLU A 382 19.12 8.09 -8.42
CA GLU A 382 19.81 6.99 -9.11
C GLU A 382 20.07 5.82 -8.14
N LYS A 383 20.60 6.10 -6.93
CA LYS A 383 20.79 5.08 -5.90
C LYS A 383 19.47 4.41 -5.46
N THR A 384 18.40 5.17 -5.24
CA THR A 384 17.10 4.60 -4.86
C THR A 384 16.56 3.67 -5.95
N PHE A 385 16.79 3.97 -7.23
CA PHE A 385 16.42 3.06 -8.32
C PHE A 385 17.26 1.78 -8.31
N ASP A 386 18.57 1.88 -8.05
CA ASP A 386 19.45 0.72 -7.90
C ASP A 386 19.02 -0.16 -6.72
N ASP A 387 18.76 0.44 -5.55
CA ASP A 387 18.29 -0.27 -4.35
C ASP A 387 16.94 -0.98 -4.59
N LEU A 388 15.99 -0.33 -5.29
CA LEU A 388 14.71 -0.93 -5.67
C LEU A 388 14.86 -2.05 -6.69
N ARG A 389 15.84 -1.96 -7.59
CA ARG A 389 16.17 -2.98 -8.58
C ARG A 389 16.78 -4.21 -7.91
N GLU A 390 17.71 -4.02 -6.98
CA GLU A 390 18.28 -5.09 -6.15
C GLU A 390 17.21 -5.74 -5.26
N ASN A 391 16.21 -4.96 -4.83
CA ASN A 391 15.06 -5.42 -4.04
C ASN A 391 13.78 -5.62 -4.86
N ALA A 392 13.88 -5.87 -6.18
CA ALA A 392 12.72 -5.98 -7.06
C ALA A 392 11.74 -7.08 -6.62
N LEU A 393 12.28 -8.22 -6.18
CA LEU A 393 11.50 -9.33 -5.62
C LEU A 393 10.81 -9.01 -4.30
N ASN A 394 11.13 -7.87 -3.69
CA ASN A 394 10.67 -7.37 -2.40
C ASN A 394 9.94 -6.04 -2.52
N THR A 395 9.49 -5.66 -3.73
CA THR A 395 8.89 -4.35 -4.01
C THR A 395 7.52 -4.50 -4.66
N VAL A 396 6.49 -3.91 -4.05
CA VAL A 396 5.19 -3.67 -4.69
C VAL A 396 5.25 -2.31 -5.38
N THR A 397 5.11 -2.33 -6.70
CA THR A 397 5.01 -1.11 -7.50
C THR A 397 3.55 -0.64 -7.56
N LEU A 398 3.31 0.60 -7.17
CA LEU A 398 2.01 1.23 -7.13
C LEU A 398 1.85 2.17 -8.33
N ASP A 399 0.82 1.94 -9.12
CA ASP A 399 0.51 2.75 -10.29
C ASP A 399 -0.63 3.73 -9.96
N THR A 400 -0.37 5.00 -10.24
CA THR A 400 -1.27 6.11 -9.90
C THR A 400 -1.96 6.73 -11.12
N GLN A 401 -1.81 6.12 -12.31
CA GLN A 401 -2.46 6.52 -13.57
C GLN A 401 -2.38 8.04 -13.84
N GLY A 402 -1.16 8.58 -13.81
CA GLY A 402 -0.92 9.99 -14.11
C GLY A 402 -1.12 10.96 -12.94
N ILE A 403 -1.55 10.49 -11.76
CA ILE A 403 -1.57 11.33 -10.55
C ILE A 403 -0.12 11.59 -10.10
N SER A 404 0.28 12.86 -10.16
CA SER A 404 1.62 13.32 -9.77
C SER A 404 1.70 13.61 -8.27
N THR A 405 2.92 13.84 -7.76
CA THR A 405 3.19 14.12 -6.35
C THR A 405 2.44 15.35 -5.82
N LEU A 406 2.11 16.32 -6.69
CA LEU A 406 1.45 17.58 -6.34
C LEU A 406 -0.02 17.67 -6.79
N SER A 407 -0.55 16.60 -7.37
CA SER A 407 -1.92 16.56 -7.92
C SER A 407 -2.97 16.28 -6.83
N PHE A 408 -3.05 17.11 -5.78
CA PHE A 408 -3.93 16.89 -4.62
C PHE A 408 -5.42 16.86 -4.96
N ASP A 409 -5.88 17.73 -5.87
CA ASP A 409 -7.28 17.77 -6.33
C ASP A 409 -7.67 16.48 -7.07
N ASP A 410 -6.76 15.93 -7.88
CA ASP A 410 -6.98 14.66 -8.58
C ASP A 410 -6.89 13.48 -7.60
N ALA A 411 -5.95 13.49 -6.65
CA ALA A 411 -5.86 12.45 -5.63
C ALA A 411 -7.14 12.35 -4.76
N GLU A 412 -7.77 13.49 -4.43
CA GLU A 412 -9.06 13.51 -3.73
C GLU A 412 -10.16 12.88 -4.60
N LYS A 413 -10.28 13.34 -5.85
CA LYS A 413 -11.29 12.83 -6.79
C LYS A 413 -11.15 11.32 -7.03
N TYR A 414 -9.93 10.83 -7.15
CA TYR A 414 -9.63 9.44 -7.49
C TYR A 414 -9.26 8.58 -6.26
N ALA A 415 -9.45 9.06 -5.03
CA ALA A 415 -9.11 8.30 -3.82
C ALA A 415 -9.77 6.92 -3.73
N PRO A 416 -11.08 6.74 -4.04
CA PRO A 416 -11.70 5.40 -4.04
C PRO A 416 -11.04 4.45 -5.04
N TYR A 417 -10.68 4.96 -6.21
CA TYR A 417 -10.00 4.19 -7.24
C TYR A 417 -8.57 3.81 -6.84
N LEU A 418 -7.78 4.78 -6.34
CA LEU A 418 -6.42 4.55 -5.86
C LEU A 418 -6.38 3.55 -4.70
N HIS A 419 -7.38 3.60 -3.81
CA HIS A 419 -7.54 2.61 -2.75
C HIS A 419 -7.75 1.20 -3.32
N ILE A 420 -8.74 0.99 -4.20
CA ILE A 420 -8.99 -0.31 -4.82
C ILE A 420 -7.75 -0.82 -5.57
N LYS A 421 -7.06 0.07 -6.29
CA LYS A 421 -5.85 -0.25 -7.03
C LYS A 421 -4.69 -0.65 -6.13
N GLY A 422 -4.42 0.11 -5.08
CA GLY A 422 -3.39 -0.21 -4.08
C GLY A 422 -3.63 -1.56 -3.40
N ARG A 423 -4.90 -1.89 -3.10
CA ARG A 423 -5.31 -3.19 -2.58
C ARG A 423 -4.97 -4.31 -3.57
N PHE A 424 -5.42 -4.22 -4.81
CA PHE A 424 -5.19 -5.27 -5.81
C PHE A 424 -3.72 -5.47 -6.17
N GLN A 425 -2.96 -4.39 -6.35
CA GLN A 425 -1.53 -4.50 -6.67
C GLN A 425 -0.75 -5.17 -5.53
N THR A 426 -1.14 -4.91 -4.28
CA THR A 426 -0.54 -5.57 -3.11
C THR A 426 -0.91 -7.05 -3.05
N LEU A 427 -2.19 -7.38 -3.19
CA LEU A 427 -2.65 -8.76 -3.14
C LEU A 427 -2.10 -9.61 -4.30
N GLU A 428 -2.07 -9.06 -5.51
CA GLU A 428 -1.50 -9.72 -6.69
C GLU A 428 -0.03 -10.04 -6.48
N TYR A 429 0.75 -9.08 -5.99
CA TYR A 429 2.15 -9.33 -5.68
C TYR A 429 2.28 -10.45 -4.64
N LEU A 430 1.52 -10.40 -3.54
CA LEU A 430 1.61 -11.43 -2.50
C LEU A 430 1.14 -12.81 -2.96
N ASP A 431 0.13 -12.89 -3.81
CA ASP A 431 -0.38 -14.14 -4.39
C ASP A 431 0.65 -14.76 -5.34
N ASN A 432 1.27 -13.95 -6.21
CA ASN A 432 2.31 -14.39 -7.15
C ASN A 432 3.54 -15.01 -6.47
N PHE A 433 3.80 -14.67 -5.20
CA PHE A 433 4.91 -15.21 -4.42
C PHE A 433 4.47 -16.15 -3.29
N GLU A 434 3.17 -16.50 -3.21
CA GLU A 434 2.59 -17.37 -2.17
C GLU A 434 2.83 -16.85 -0.73
N LEU A 435 2.83 -15.52 -0.55
CA LEU A 435 3.24 -14.84 0.69
C LEU A 435 2.09 -14.45 1.62
N GLY A 436 0.84 -14.75 1.25
CA GLY A 436 -0.36 -14.42 2.01
C GLY A 436 -1.27 -15.63 2.25
N LYS A 437 -2.14 -15.56 3.27
CA LYS A 437 -3.19 -16.58 3.43
C LYS A 437 -4.35 -16.26 2.50
N GLY A 438 -4.64 -17.18 1.57
CA GLY A 438 -5.78 -17.25 0.64
C GLY A 438 -6.59 -15.96 0.39
N VAL A 439 -6.44 -15.40 -0.81
CA VAL A 439 -7.21 -14.23 -1.28
C VAL A 439 -8.70 -14.60 -1.45
N ASP A 440 -9.60 -13.60 -1.34
CA ASP A 440 -11.04 -13.78 -1.57
C ASP A 440 -11.30 -14.55 -2.89
N LYS A 441 -12.26 -15.47 -2.87
CA LYS A 441 -12.72 -16.22 -4.07
C LYS A 441 -13.18 -15.29 -5.20
N ALA A 442 -13.63 -14.08 -4.88
CA ALA A 442 -14.08 -13.07 -5.83
C ALA A 442 -12.95 -12.16 -6.36
N PHE A 443 -11.73 -12.26 -5.84
CA PHE A 443 -10.61 -11.36 -6.18
C PHE A 443 -10.34 -11.29 -7.68
N GLU A 444 -10.27 -12.43 -8.35
CA GLU A 444 -10.05 -12.50 -9.81
C GLU A 444 -11.14 -11.77 -10.60
N GLN A 445 -12.41 -11.92 -10.20
CA GLN A 445 -13.51 -11.21 -10.84
C GLN A 445 -13.47 -9.71 -10.53
N GLN A 446 -13.20 -9.32 -9.28
CA GLN A 446 -13.10 -7.92 -8.87
C GLN A 446 -11.98 -7.20 -9.63
N LYS A 447 -10.80 -7.82 -9.73
CA LYS A 447 -9.65 -7.32 -10.51
C LYS A 447 -9.99 -7.22 -11.98
N PHE A 448 -10.65 -8.23 -12.55
CA PHE A 448 -11.13 -8.18 -13.93
C PHE A 448 -12.08 -6.98 -14.16
N LEU A 449 -13.03 -6.73 -13.26
CA LEU A 449 -13.93 -5.59 -13.38
C LEU A 449 -13.22 -4.24 -13.22
N LEU A 450 -12.16 -4.16 -12.42
CA LEU A 450 -11.32 -2.96 -12.39
C LEU A 450 -10.64 -2.72 -13.74
N ASN A 451 -10.11 -3.76 -14.39
CA ASN A 451 -9.52 -3.62 -15.73
C ASN A 451 -10.57 -3.18 -16.76
N VAL A 452 -11.82 -3.64 -16.64
CA VAL A 452 -12.93 -3.15 -17.48
C VAL A 452 -13.19 -1.66 -17.20
N TYR A 453 -13.22 -1.28 -15.92
CA TYR A 453 -13.39 0.11 -15.51
C TYR A 453 -12.27 1.00 -16.05
N GLU A 454 -11.00 0.61 -15.94
CA GLU A 454 -9.86 1.39 -16.46
C GLU A 454 -9.93 1.58 -17.98
N VAL A 455 -10.32 0.54 -18.73
CA VAL A 455 -10.55 0.66 -20.18
C VAL A 455 -11.68 1.66 -20.47
N TYR A 456 -12.78 1.56 -19.72
CA TYR A 456 -13.93 2.46 -19.85
C TYR A 456 -13.59 3.91 -19.48
N ASP A 457 -12.88 4.11 -18.38
CA ASP A 457 -12.43 5.42 -17.91
C ASP A 457 -11.46 6.02 -18.92
N ASN A 458 -10.45 5.27 -19.37
CA ASN A 458 -9.49 5.75 -20.38
C ASN A 458 -10.16 6.16 -21.70
N GLU A 459 -11.12 5.38 -22.21
CA GLU A 459 -11.84 5.69 -23.46
C GLU A 459 -12.81 6.89 -23.34
N ASN A 460 -13.14 7.30 -22.11
CA ASN A 460 -14.09 8.40 -21.85
C ASN A 460 -13.48 9.64 -21.18
N LEU A 461 -12.40 9.47 -20.42
CA LEU A 461 -11.78 10.44 -19.52
C LEU A 461 -10.28 10.67 -19.79
N ASN A 462 -9.52 9.81 -20.50
CA ASN A 462 -8.12 10.15 -20.86
C ASN A 462 -7.98 11.21 -21.95
N LYS A 463 -9.09 11.74 -22.48
CA LYS A 463 -9.05 13.04 -23.16
C LYS A 463 -8.68 14.18 -22.21
N THR A 464 -8.80 14.02 -20.89
CA THR A 464 -8.51 15.08 -19.92
C THR A 464 -7.05 15.14 -19.47
N PHE A 465 -6.22 14.09 -19.54
CA PHE A 465 -4.82 14.20 -19.10
C PHE A 465 -3.97 15.04 -20.08
N PHE A 466 -4.15 14.82 -21.39
CA PHE A 466 -3.50 15.63 -22.43
C PHE A 466 -4.16 17.02 -22.59
N ASN A 467 -5.48 17.13 -22.38
CA ASN A 467 -6.17 18.42 -22.41
C ASN A 467 -5.93 19.26 -21.15
N LYS A 468 -5.68 18.68 -19.97
CA LYS A 468 -5.31 19.42 -18.74
C LYS A 468 -3.92 20.04 -18.82
N LEU A 469 -3.01 19.45 -19.61
CA LEU A 469 -1.72 20.07 -19.94
C LEU A 469 -1.90 21.31 -20.84
N LEU A 470 -2.92 21.30 -21.72
CA LEU A 470 -3.34 22.45 -22.52
C LEU A 470 -4.11 23.51 -21.70
N ASP A 471 -4.92 23.09 -20.72
CA ASP A 471 -5.64 23.98 -19.81
C ASP A 471 -4.73 24.66 -18.77
N HIS A 472 -3.49 24.20 -18.58
CA HIS A 472 -2.49 24.92 -17.78
C HIS A 472 -1.83 26.08 -18.54
N ILE A 473 -2.09 26.23 -19.85
CA ILE A 473 -1.58 27.31 -20.69
C ILE A 473 -2.66 28.41 -20.91
N ALA A 474 -3.92 28.17 -20.51
CA ALA A 474 -5.00 29.14 -20.63
C ALA A 474 -5.96 29.10 -19.40
N PRO A 475 -6.26 30.24 -18.76
CA PRO A 475 -7.12 30.26 -17.58
C PRO A 475 -8.58 29.90 -17.92
N PRO A 476 -9.31 29.21 -17.04
CA PRO A 476 -10.72 28.89 -17.25
C PRO A 476 -11.62 30.12 -17.03
N PRO A 477 -12.81 30.18 -17.65
CA PRO A 477 -13.78 31.24 -17.36
C PRO A 477 -14.44 31.03 -15.99
N LEU A 478 -14.84 32.15 -15.39
CA LEU A 478 -15.53 32.25 -14.09
C LEU A 478 -17.00 31.82 -14.18
N GLU A 479 -17.56 31.47 -13.01
CA GLU A 479 -18.98 31.23 -12.63
C GLU A 479 -19.45 29.76 -12.65
N GLU A 480 -20.34 29.26 -11.77
CA GLU A 480 -21.16 29.85 -10.71
C GLU A 480 -21.65 28.76 -9.73
N THR A 481 -21.98 29.16 -8.51
CA THR A 481 -22.62 28.36 -7.46
C THR A 481 -23.96 27.74 -7.89
N LYS A 482 -24.20 26.45 -7.64
CA LYS A 482 -25.56 25.85 -7.70
C LYS A 482 -25.99 25.22 -6.37
N LYS A 483 -27.02 25.86 -5.79
CA LYS A 483 -27.84 25.37 -4.67
C LYS A 483 -28.51 24.03 -5.02
N LYS A 484 -28.50 23.08 -4.08
CA LYS A 484 -29.37 21.90 -4.07
C LYS A 484 -30.77 22.30 -3.60
N ASN A 485 -31.81 21.94 -4.35
CA ASN A 485 -33.17 21.66 -3.84
C ASN A 485 -34.08 21.09 -4.94
N SER A 486 -34.54 19.85 -4.75
CA SER A 486 -35.82 19.31 -5.26
C SER A 486 -35.96 17.85 -4.79
N TRP A 487 -37.13 17.48 -4.27
CA TRP A 487 -37.43 16.13 -3.74
C TRP A 487 -37.72 15.10 -4.85
N GLN A 488 -37.55 15.48 -6.13
CA GLN A 488 -37.71 14.62 -7.32
C GLN A 488 -36.37 14.05 -7.83
N ASP A 489 -35.28 14.21 -7.06
CA ASP A 489 -33.91 14.06 -7.53
C ASP A 489 -33.18 12.76 -7.10
N ARG A 490 -33.88 11.75 -6.57
CA ARG A 490 -33.20 10.63 -5.89
C ARG A 490 -32.91 9.36 -6.68
N ASP A 491 -33.43 9.16 -7.90
CA ASP A 491 -33.40 7.82 -8.53
C ASP A 491 -33.07 7.78 -10.04
N VAL A 492 -32.07 8.53 -10.52
CA VAL A 492 -31.57 8.46 -11.91
C VAL A 492 -30.04 8.53 -11.93
N MET A 493 -29.38 7.71 -12.77
CA MET A 493 -27.97 7.93 -13.16
C MET A 493 -27.89 9.19 -14.04
N ARG A 494 -27.63 10.34 -13.44
CA ARG A 494 -27.74 11.68 -14.03
C ARG A 494 -26.56 12.03 -14.92
N ASN A 495 -25.38 11.43 -14.69
CA ASN A 495 -24.16 11.79 -15.41
C ASN A 495 -23.19 10.60 -15.57
N HIS A 496 -22.12 10.81 -16.33
CA HIS A 496 -21.07 9.81 -16.59
C HIS A 496 -20.31 9.40 -15.32
N GLN A 497 -20.12 10.33 -14.37
CA GLN A 497 -19.41 10.10 -13.11
C GLN A 497 -20.16 9.11 -12.22
N GLU A 498 -21.47 9.27 -12.03
CA GLU A 498 -22.28 8.35 -11.21
C GLU A 498 -22.26 6.91 -11.74
N LYS A 499 -22.24 6.75 -13.07
CA LYS A 499 -22.06 5.43 -13.70
C LYS A 499 -20.66 4.87 -13.45
N ALA A 500 -19.63 5.69 -13.58
CA ALA A 500 -18.24 5.31 -13.31
C ALA A 500 -18.07 4.86 -11.85
N ASP A 501 -18.60 5.64 -10.89
CA ASP A 501 -18.56 5.33 -9.46
C ASP A 501 -19.31 4.02 -9.15
N THR A 502 -20.46 3.80 -9.80
CA THR A 502 -21.22 2.56 -9.65
C THR A 502 -20.46 1.35 -10.20
N LEU A 503 -19.84 1.46 -11.39
CA LEU A 503 -19.02 0.39 -11.98
C LEU A 503 -17.81 0.09 -11.08
N LEU A 504 -17.15 1.12 -10.56
CA LEU A 504 -16.04 0.98 -9.62
C LEU A 504 -16.47 0.30 -8.32
N SER A 505 -17.71 0.51 -7.84
CA SER A 505 -18.22 -0.16 -6.63
C SER A 505 -18.23 -1.69 -6.74
N PHE A 506 -18.31 -2.25 -7.96
CA PHE A 506 -18.19 -3.70 -8.18
C PHE A 506 -16.78 -4.24 -7.99
N CYS A 507 -15.79 -3.40 -7.76
CA CYS A 507 -14.43 -3.82 -7.42
C CYS A 507 -14.23 -3.94 -5.90
N THR A 508 -15.22 -3.57 -5.08
CA THR A 508 -15.13 -3.59 -3.61
C THR A 508 -15.72 -4.87 -3.02
N GLU A 509 -15.15 -5.39 -1.94
CA GLU A 509 -15.66 -6.62 -1.28
C GLU A 509 -17.13 -6.50 -0.86
N GLU A 510 -17.55 -5.32 -0.41
CA GLU A 510 -18.91 -5.09 0.09
C GLU A 510 -19.98 -5.40 -0.97
N ARG A 511 -19.66 -5.21 -2.26
CA ARG A 511 -20.57 -5.53 -3.37
C ARG A 511 -20.75 -7.03 -3.58
N TRP A 512 -19.76 -7.85 -3.18
CA TRP A 512 -19.74 -9.30 -3.39
C TRP A 512 -20.17 -10.09 -2.14
N LYS A 513 -20.14 -9.45 -0.96
CA LYS A 513 -20.44 -10.10 0.30
C LYS A 513 -21.80 -10.80 0.31
N GLY A 514 -21.79 -12.12 0.50
CA GLY A 514 -23.00 -12.94 0.58
C GLY A 514 -23.72 -13.17 -0.74
N LYS A 515 -23.10 -12.83 -1.88
CA LYS A 515 -23.66 -13.04 -3.22
C LYS A 515 -22.86 -14.08 -4.01
N ASP A 516 -23.54 -14.74 -4.94
CA ASP A 516 -22.90 -15.59 -5.95
C ASP A 516 -22.19 -14.75 -7.01
N ASN A 517 -21.03 -15.19 -7.49
CA ASN A 517 -20.24 -14.45 -8.48
C ASN A 517 -21.04 -14.14 -9.75
N LYS A 518 -21.85 -15.09 -10.24
CA LYS A 518 -22.66 -14.87 -11.46
C LYS A 518 -23.75 -13.84 -11.23
N ALA A 519 -24.31 -13.76 -10.03
CA ALA A 519 -25.30 -12.74 -9.69
C ALA A 519 -24.68 -11.32 -9.72
N VAL A 520 -23.45 -11.17 -9.21
CA VAL A 520 -22.75 -9.87 -9.23
C VAL A 520 -22.34 -9.48 -10.65
N LEU A 521 -21.80 -10.42 -11.44
CA LEU A 521 -21.47 -10.18 -12.85
C LEU A 521 -22.72 -9.83 -13.67
N LYS A 522 -23.87 -10.46 -13.40
CA LYS A 522 -25.16 -10.13 -14.00
C LYS A 522 -25.54 -8.67 -13.71
N GLU A 523 -25.48 -8.25 -12.44
CA GLU A 523 -25.74 -6.86 -12.04
C GLU A 523 -24.80 -5.90 -12.76
N TYR A 524 -23.50 -6.22 -12.85
CA TYR A 524 -22.51 -5.41 -13.56
C TYR A 524 -22.86 -5.23 -15.03
N VAL A 525 -23.18 -6.31 -15.75
CA VAL A 525 -23.54 -6.26 -17.18
C VAL A 525 -24.79 -5.40 -17.39
N ILE A 526 -25.78 -5.50 -16.51
CA ILE A 526 -26.98 -4.67 -16.56
C ILE A 526 -26.61 -3.18 -16.42
N VAL A 527 -25.81 -2.81 -15.41
CA VAL A 527 -25.34 -1.43 -15.20
C VAL A 527 -24.51 -0.94 -16.39
N ALA A 528 -23.61 -1.77 -16.92
CA ALA A 528 -22.81 -1.45 -18.09
C ALA A 528 -23.70 -1.17 -19.33
N ALA A 529 -24.76 -1.95 -19.53
CA ALA A 529 -25.71 -1.80 -20.63
C ALA A 529 -26.73 -0.67 -20.45
N THR A 530 -26.91 -0.11 -19.24
CA THR A 530 -27.85 0.99 -19.02
C THR A 530 -27.38 2.27 -19.71
N ALA A 531 -28.20 2.79 -20.63
CA ALA A 531 -28.01 4.08 -21.29
C ALA A 531 -28.64 5.24 -20.51
N ARG A 532 -28.37 6.49 -20.92
CA ARG A 532 -28.85 7.71 -20.23
C ARG A 532 -30.38 7.80 -20.13
N ASN A 533 -31.10 7.19 -21.06
CA ASN A 533 -32.56 7.12 -21.08
C ASN A 533 -33.11 5.89 -20.33
N ASN A 534 -32.29 5.20 -19.53
CA ASN A 534 -32.62 3.98 -18.78
C ASN A 534 -32.96 2.76 -19.65
N GLU A 535 -32.67 2.79 -20.95
CA GLU A 535 -32.78 1.62 -21.81
C GLU A 535 -31.53 0.74 -21.71
N LEU A 536 -31.73 -0.58 -21.74
CA LEU A 536 -30.63 -1.54 -21.88
C LEU A 536 -30.21 -1.65 -23.34
N ARG A 537 -28.94 -1.37 -23.62
CA ARG A 537 -28.35 -1.42 -24.94
C ARG A 537 -27.06 -2.24 -24.92
N ASN A 538 -26.83 -3.02 -25.97
CA ASN A 538 -25.60 -3.82 -26.15
C ASN A 538 -24.47 -3.04 -26.84
N ASP A 539 -24.68 -1.77 -27.16
CA ASP A 539 -23.73 -0.89 -27.84
C ASP A 539 -23.30 0.30 -26.97
N THR A 540 -23.49 0.22 -25.65
CA THR A 540 -22.93 1.23 -24.74
C THR A 540 -21.42 1.14 -24.69
N LYS A 541 -20.74 2.26 -24.42
CA LYS A 541 -19.28 2.28 -24.24
C LYS A 541 -18.80 1.35 -23.13
N SER A 542 -19.55 1.21 -22.03
CA SER A 542 -19.18 0.28 -20.95
C SER A 542 -19.24 -1.19 -21.39
N ILE A 543 -20.17 -1.55 -22.29
CA ILE A 543 -20.20 -2.89 -22.90
C ILE A 543 -19.06 -3.07 -23.89
N GLU A 544 -18.72 -2.04 -24.68
CA GLU A 544 -17.54 -2.06 -25.56
C GLU A 544 -16.24 -2.30 -24.78
N SER A 545 -16.04 -1.57 -23.67
CA SER A 545 -14.90 -1.77 -22.79
C SER A 545 -14.88 -3.16 -22.15
N LEU A 546 -16.04 -3.69 -21.72
CA LEU A 546 -16.16 -5.06 -21.22
C LEU A 546 -15.74 -6.09 -22.27
N ILE A 547 -16.23 -5.97 -23.51
CA ILE A 547 -15.88 -6.87 -24.61
C ILE A 547 -14.38 -6.77 -24.92
N LYS A 548 -13.83 -5.56 -24.96
CA LYS A 548 -12.39 -5.34 -25.20
C LYS A 548 -11.54 -6.04 -24.14
N THR A 549 -11.90 -5.92 -22.87
CA THR A 549 -11.19 -6.58 -21.77
C THR A 549 -11.39 -8.10 -21.79
N LEU A 550 -12.61 -8.61 -22.03
CA LEU A 550 -12.86 -10.06 -22.20
C LEU A 550 -12.03 -10.67 -23.32
N ASN A 551 -11.84 -9.93 -24.41
CA ASN A 551 -11.12 -10.39 -25.58
C ASN A 551 -9.60 -10.23 -25.48
N ASN A 552 -9.09 -9.60 -24.42
CA ASN A 552 -7.65 -9.51 -24.16
C ASN A 552 -7.05 -10.93 -24.00
N PRO A 553 -5.93 -11.26 -24.68
CA PRO A 553 -5.25 -12.54 -24.53
C PRO A 553 -4.86 -12.89 -23.09
N THR A 554 -4.61 -11.91 -22.22
CA THR A 554 -4.20 -12.14 -20.83
C THR A 554 -5.37 -12.38 -19.87
N THR A 555 -6.62 -12.28 -20.35
CA THR A 555 -7.79 -12.49 -19.50
C THR A 555 -7.91 -13.95 -19.08
N PRO A 556 -8.00 -14.24 -17.76
CA PRO A 556 -8.05 -15.62 -17.26
C PRO A 556 -9.20 -16.44 -17.86
N SER A 557 -8.93 -17.69 -18.23
CA SER A 557 -9.93 -18.58 -18.84
C SER A 557 -11.13 -18.82 -17.93
N LYS A 558 -10.94 -18.78 -16.60
CA LYS A 558 -12.03 -18.87 -15.61
C LYS A 558 -13.04 -17.73 -15.79
N ILE A 559 -12.56 -16.49 -15.97
CA ILE A 559 -13.42 -15.32 -16.20
C ILE A 559 -14.18 -15.47 -17.52
N LYS A 560 -13.50 -15.87 -18.60
CA LYS A 560 -14.18 -16.12 -19.89
C LYS A 560 -15.27 -17.17 -19.74
N ASN A 561 -15.00 -18.24 -19.00
CA ASN A 561 -15.99 -19.28 -18.73
C ASN A 561 -17.19 -18.76 -17.93
N ASP A 562 -16.97 -17.94 -16.90
CA ASP A 562 -18.04 -17.31 -16.12
C ASP A 562 -18.98 -16.48 -17.01
N PHE A 563 -18.43 -15.72 -17.97
CA PHE A 563 -19.22 -14.93 -18.93
C PHE A 563 -19.91 -15.78 -20.00
N ILE A 564 -19.28 -16.85 -20.50
CA ILE A 564 -19.93 -17.81 -21.42
C ILE A 564 -21.18 -18.40 -20.76
N GLU A 565 -21.07 -18.78 -19.49
CA GLU A 565 -22.19 -19.33 -18.72
C GLU A 565 -23.25 -18.27 -18.39
N LEU A 566 -22.84 -17.06 -18.00
CA LEU A 566 -23.74 -15.93 -17.71
C LEU A 566 -24.59 -15.54 -18.92
N LEU A 567 -23.97 -15.50 -20.10
CA LEU A 567 -24.62 -15.15 -21.37
C LEU A 567 -25.37 -16.33 -22.01
N ALA A 568 -25.33 -17.51 -21.37
CA ALA A 568 -25.96 -18.74 -21.85
C ALA A 568 -25.52 -19.15 -23.27
N ILE A 569 -24.23 -18.99 -23.58
CA ILE A 569 -23.64 -19.39 -24.86
C ILE A 569 -23.47 -20.92 -24.85
N ASP A 570 -24.15 -21.61 -25.76
CA ASP A 570 -24.10 -23.08 -25.86
C ASP A 570 -22.78 -23.53 -26.51
N LYS A 571 -21.86 -24.02 -25.68
CA LYS A 571 -20.54 -24.54 -26.09
C LYS A 571 -20.61 -25.67 -27.13
N LYS A 572 -21.75 -26.35 -27.28
CA LYS A 572 -21.94 -27.44 -28.26
C LYS A 572 -22.46 -26.96 -29.60
N GLN A 573 -23.17 -25.82 -29.63
CA GLN A 573 -23.83 -25.31 -30.84
C GLN A 573 -23.12 -24.08 -31.42
N ASP A 574 -22.40 -23.32 -30.60
CA ASP A 574 -21.70 -22.12 -31.05
C ASP A 574 -20.46 -22.48 -31.88
N GLN A 575 -20.45 -22.02 -33.14
CA GLN A 575 -19.44 -22.35 -34.14
C GLN A 575 -18.02 -21.86 -33.78
N ARG A 576 -17.88 -20.98 -32.79
CA ARG A 576 -16.58 -20.53 -32.29
C ARG A 576 -15.88 -21.59 -31.42
N PHE A 577 -16.59 -22.62 -30.97
CA PHE A 577 -15.98 -23.76 -30.27
C PHE A 577 -15.55 -24.84 -31.26
N ASP A 578 -14.24 -25.08 -31.32
CA ASP A 578 -13.63 -26.05 -32.21
C ASP A 578 -13.49 -27.41 -31.50
N THR A 579 -14.17 -28.44 -32.02
CA THR A 579 -14.15 -29.79 -31.44
C THR A 579 -12.77 -30.45 -31.49
N SER A 580 -11.85 -29.95 -32.30
CA SER A 580 -10.45 -30.41 -32.36
C SER A 580 -9.57 -29.82 -31.25
N LYS A 581 -10.02 -28.76 -30.57
CA LYS A 581 -9.29 -28.10 -29.48
C LYS A 581 -9.76 -28.59 -28.12
N SER A 582 -8.86 -28.55 -27.13
CA SER A 582 -9.25 -28.83 -25.75
C SER A 582 -10.27 -27.80 -25.24
N PRO A 583 -11.16 -28.16 -24.29
CA PRO A 583 -12.11 -27.21 -23.71
C PRO A 583 -11.45 -25.95 -23.15
N ALA A 584 -10.29 -26.10 -22.48
CA ALA A 584 -9.53 -24.96 -21.94
C ALA A 584 -9.00 -24.04 -23.05
N LYS A 585 -8.51 -24.60 -24.16
CA LYS A 585 -8.01 -23.82 -25.30
C LYS A 585 -9.15 -23.07 -26.00
N ASN A 586 -10.30 -23.74 -26.20
CA ASN A 586 -11.49 -23.09 -26.74
C ASN A 586 -11.95 -21.90 -25.89
N ILE A 587 -12.02 -22.06 -24.57
CA ILE A 587 -12.42 -20.96 -23.66
C ILE A 587 -11.41 -19.80 -23.74
N THR A 588 -10.11 -20.11 -23.77
CA THR A 588 -9.05 -19.09 -23.81
C THR A 588 -9.07 -18.30 -25.11
N GLU A 589 -9.34 -18.95 -26.24
CA GLU A 589 -9.39 -18.32 -27.56
C GLU A 589 -10.74 -17.69 -27.91
N PHE A 590 -11.79 -17.97 -27.13
CA PHE A 590 -13.14 -17.46 -27.38
C PHE A 590 -13.16 -15.92 -27.45
N LYS A 591 -13.86 -15.39 -28.47
CA LYS A 591 -14.03 -13.96 -28.72
C LYS A 591 -15.50 -13.56 -28.60
N PHE A 592 -15.75 -12.68 -27.64
CA PHE A 592 -17.05 -12.08 -27.37
C PHE A 592 -17.36 -10.94 -28.36
N THR A 593 -18.64 -10.75 -28.65
CA THR A 593 -19.20 -9.74 -29.54
C THR A 593 -20.38 -9.05 -28.88
N LYS A 594 -20.85 -7.93 -29.45
CA LYS A 594 -22.03 -7.22 -28.92
C LYS A 594 -23.32 -8.04 -29.02
N GLU A 595 -23.43 -8.93 -30.01
CA GLU A 595 -24.63 -9.76 -30.18
C GLU A 595 -24.77 -10.79 -29.06
N ASP A 596 -23.67 -11.25 -28.46
CA ASP A 596 -23.68 -12.19 -27.33
C ASP A 596 -24.44 -11.65 -26.10
N PHE A 597 -24.58 -10.33 -25.99
CA PHE A 597 -25.29 -9.68 -24.89
C PHE A 597 -26.78 -9.44 -25.18
N LYS A 598 -27.23 -9.54 -26.44
CA LYS A 598 -28.56 -9.08 -26.85
C LYS A 598 -29.70 -9.85 -26.20
N ASP A 599 -29.64 -11.18 -26.25
CA ASP A 599 -30.64 -12.06 -25.65
C ASP A 599 -30.63 -11.96 -24.12
N PHE A 600 -29.43 -11.86 -23.54
CA PHE A 600 -29.26 -11.62 -22.11
C PHE A 600 -29.96 -10.32 -21.69
N LEU A 601 -29.72 -9.21 -22.38
CA LEU A 601 -30.34 -7.93 -22.04
C LEU A 601 -31.85 -7.94 -22.27
N GLY A 602 -32.32 -8.63 -23.33
CA GLY A 602 -33.75 -8.83 -23.59
C GLY A 602 -34.49 -9.51 -22.44
N LYS A 603 -33.89 -10.58 -21.88
CA LYS A 603 -34.44 -11.33 -20.75
C LYS A 603 -34.43 -10.57 -19.43
N ASN A 604 -33.55 -9.56 -19.28
CA ASN A 604 -33.30 -8.86 -18.02
C ASN A 604 -33.80 -7.40 -18.00
N LYS A 605 -34.61 -6.98 -18.98
CA LYS A 605 -35.16 -5.60 -19.05
C LYS A 605 -35.90 -5.15 -17.79
N SER A 606 -36.66 -6.04 -17.15
CA SER A 606 -37.41 -5.74 -15.93
C SER A 606 -36.53 -5.59 -14.69
N GLU A 607 -35.31 -6.13 -14.72
CA GLU A 607 -34.36 -6.12 -13.61
C GLU A 607 -33.50 -4.85 -13.59
N ALA A 608 -33.33 -4.20 -14.74
CA ALA A 608 -32.70 -2.89 -14.88
C ALA A 608 -33.31 -1.85 -13.91
N PHE A 609 -34.65 -1.79 -13.85
CA PHE A 609 -35.37 -0.89 -12.96
C PHE A 609 -35.17 -1.19 -11.47
N ARG A 610 -34.98 -2.47 -11.09
CA ARG A 610 -34.80 -2.89 -9.68
C ARG A 610 -33.40 -2.60 -9.17
N ILE A 611 -32.39 -2.74 -10.04
CA ILE A 611 -30.98 -2.50 -9.73
C ILE A 611 -30.69 -0.98 -9.70
N SER A 612 -31.36 -0.19 -10.56
CA SER A 612 -31.25 1.27 -10.53
C SER A 612 -31.96 1.94 -9.34
N SER A 613 -32.95 1.27 -8.72
CA SER A 613 -33.77 1.82 -7.62
C SER A 613 -33.39 1.33 -6.21
N GLY A 614 -32.18 0.78 -6.04
CA GLY A 614 -31.66 0.36 -4.72
C GLY A 614 -32.46 -0.73 -4.01
N GLY A 615 -33.19 -1.60 -4.74
CA GLY A 615 -33.85 -2.76 -4.13
C GLY A 615 -35.10 -2.46 -3.26
N LYS A 616 -35.70 -1.26 -3.33
CA LYS A 616 -37.06 -1.04 -2.78
C LYS A 616 -38.12 -1.42 -3.81
N GLY A 617 -38.35 -2.73 -3.95
CA GLY A 617 -39.38 -3.27 -4.82
C GLY A 617 -40.64 -3.71 -4.07
N VAL A 618 -41.73 -2.96 -4.31
CA VAL A 618 -43.11 -3.45 -4.45
C VAL A 618 -43.73 -4.17 -3.24
N GLY A 619 -44.44 -3.40 -2.42
CA GLY A 619 -45.26 -3.92 -1.33
C GLY A 619 -46.32 -2.93 -0.85
N GLN A 620 -47.16 -2.41 -1.76
CA GLN A 620 -48.50 -1.90 -1.44
C GLN A 620 -49.27 -1.66 -2.75
N GLN A 621 -49.89 -2.73 -3.26
CA GLN A 621 -51.11 -2.54 -4.04
C GLN A 621 -52.17 -2.07 -3.05
N VAL A 622 -52.46 -0.76 -3.09
CA VAL A 622 -53.69 -0.22 -2.53
C VAL A 622 -54.84 -0.82 -3.34
N ARG A 623 -55.59 -1.73 -2.73
CA ARG A 623 -56.96 -2.04 -3.17
C ARG A 623 -57.79 -0.78 -2.98
N GLY A 624 -58.35 -0.27 -4.07
CA GLY A 624 -59.37 0.78 -4.08
C GLY A 624 -59.96 0.86 -5.48
N GLY A 625 -61.16 0.30 -5.65
CA GLY A 625 -61.90 0.19 -6.91
C GLY A 625 -62.55 -1.16 -7.04
#